data_AF-A0A0G1BR04-F1
#
_entry.id   AF-A0A0G1BR04-F1
#
_cell.length_a   1.000
_cell.length_b   1.000
_cell.length_c   1.000
_cell.angle_alpha   90.00
_cell.angle_beta   90.00
_cell.angle_gamma   90.00
#
_symmetry.space_group_name_H-M   'P 1'
#
loop_
_entity.id
_entity.type
_entity.pdbx_description
1 polymer ?
#
loop_
_entity_poly.entity_id
_entity_poly.type
_entity_poly.pdbx_seq_one_letter_code
_entity_poly.pdbx_strand_id
1 'polypeptide(L)'
;MKIKISAPEVRRKIETSAQSSKVSKEKLRIIPLGGQEEVGRNMTVFEYEDDIIILDMGLQFPEEDMPGIDYIIPDIRYLAGKEKKIKGVILSHGHLDHIGAAPHLLPRLGWPVVYASKLTLLLLRKRLEESNLSRYFKSKEITSAHDTLIFGKLKINFFEVTHSIMDTLGVIIQTPVANVIHPGDWRYNLDPISGPKTDFSHLAKWNTIATPSVLMME
;
A
#
# COMPACT_ATOMS: atom_id res chain seq x y z
N MET A 1 71.74 -28.54 0.08
CA MET A 1 70.97 -27.37 -0.39
C MET A 1 69.61 -27.38 0.32
N LYS A 2 69.44 -26.61 1.40
CA LYS A 2 68.14 -26.33 2.04
C LYS A 2 68.20 -24.88 2.51
N ILE A 3 67.44 -24.01 1.85
CA ILE A 3 67.39 -22.58 2.11
C ILE A 3 66.46 -22.37 3.30
N LYS A 4 66.97 -21.77 4.39
CA LYS A 4 66.15 -21.24 5.49
C LYS A 4 65.66 -19.86 5.09
N ILE A 5 64.34 -19.68 5.02
CA ILE A 5 63.71 -18.37 4.86
C ILE A 5 63.01 -18.04 6.18
N SER A 6 63.53 -17.06 6.92
CA SER A 6 62.87 -16.49 8.10
C SER A 6 62.08 -15.26 7.67
N ALA A 7 60.76 -15.29 7.82
CA ALA A 7 59.93 -14.09 7.69
C ALA A 7 59.86 -13.36 9.04
N PRO A 8 59.89 -12.01 9.09
CA PRO A 8 59.70 -11.27 10.32
C PRO A 8 58.20 -11.15 10.64
N GLU A 9 57.78 -11.52 11.85
CA GLU A 9 56.43 -11.21 12.35
C GLU A 9 56.36 -9.71 12.70
N VAL A 10 55.77 -8.91 11.81
CA VAL A 10 55.32 -7.56 12.14
C VAL A 10 53.89 -7.66 12.70
N ARG A 11 53.75 -7.77 14.02
CA ARG A 11 52.45 -7.63 14.69
C ARG A 11 52.02 -6.16 14.65
N ARG A 12 51.29 -5.75 13.60
CA ARG A 12 50.48 -4.53 13.66
C ARG A 12 49.27 -4.81 14.53
N LYS A 13 49.20 -4.18 15.71
CA LYS A 13 47.95 -4.02 16.46
C LYS A 13 47.01 -3.19 15.58
N ILE A 14 45.98 -3.83 15.03
CA ILE A 14 44.84 -3.13 14.44
C ILE A 14 43.99 -2.68 15.62
N GLU A 15 44.10 -1.41 15.98
CA GLU A 15 43.09 -0.76 16.83
C GLU A 15 41.81 -0.65 16.00
N THR A 16 40.88 -1.58 16.20
CA THR A 16 39.51 -1.43 15.71
C THR A 16 38.82 -0.38 16.57
N SER A 17 38.90 0.88 16.15
CA SER A 17 37.92 1.89 16.53
C SER A 17 36.58 1.46 15.92
N ALA A 18 35.74 0.83 16.74
CA ALA A 18 34.35 0.56 16.39
C ALA A 18 33.58 1.89 16.38
N GLN A 19 33.79 2.68 15.32
CA GLN A 19 32.86 3.74 14.95
C GLN A 19 31.58 3.05 14.46
N SER A 20 30.61 2.97 15.36
CA SER A 20 29.24 2.56 15.07
C SER A 20 28.62 3.53 14.06
N SER A 21 28.85 3.31 12.77
CA SER A 21 28.06 3.93 11.70
C SER A 21 26.73 3.19 11.56
N LYS A 22 25.82 3.36 12.53
CA LYS A 22 24.42 2.94 12.38
C LYS A 22 23.66 3.99 11.56
N VAL A 23 24.04 4.16 10.29
CA VAL A 23 23.10 4.70 9.31
C VAL A 23 22.30 3.50 8.83
N SER A 24 21.20 3.18 9.51
CA SER A 24 20.19 2.32 8.89
C SER A 24 19.73 3.06 7.64
N LYS A 25 20.10 2.57 6.45
CA LYS A 25 19.51 3.09 5.21
C LYS A 25 18.00 3.04 5.39
N GLU A 26 17.34 4.18 5.32
CA GLU A 26 15.89 4.28 5.33
C GLU A 26 15.37 3.40 4.18
N LYS A 27 14.43 2.48 4.45
CA LYS A 27 13.94 1.49 3.47
C LYS A 27 12.42 1.59 3.39
N LEU A 28 11.90 1.76 2.18
CA LEU A 28 10.49 1.50 1.89
C LEU A 28 10.29 -0.01 1.71
N ARG A 29 9.31 -0.56 2.41
CA ARG A 29 8.86 -1.95 2.25
C ARG A 29 7.49 -1.94 1.57
N ILE A 30 7.37 -2.68 0.48
CA ILE A 30 6.12 -2.95 -0.24
C ILE A 30 5.79 -4.42 0.00
N ILE A 31 4.67 -4.70 0.65
CA ILE A 31 4.29 -6.05 1.08
C ILE A 31 2.87 -6.33 0.59
N PRO A 32 2.70 -6.98 -0.57
CA PRO A 32 1.39 -7.47 -0.99
C PRO A 32 0.96 -8.61 -0.05
N LEU A 33 -0.23 -8.49 0.52
CA LEU A 33 -0.87 -9.51 1.37
C LEU A 33 -2.00 -10.26 0.64
N GLY A 34 -2.36 -9.79 -0.56
CA GLY A 34 -3.30 -10.43 -1.49
C GLY A 34 -3.36 -9.66 -2.82
N GLY A 35 -3.87 -10.33 -3.85
CA GLY A 35 -4.01 -9.77 -5.21
C GLY A 35 -2.76 -9.94 -6.08
N GLN A 36 -1.87 -10.87 -5.76
CA GLN A 36 -0.69 -11.21 -6.58
C GLN A 36 -0.73 -12.68 -6.98
N GLU A 37 -0.56 -12.97 -8.26
CA GLU A 37 -0.74 -14.31 -8.85
C GLU A 37 -2.15 -14.89 -8.63
N GLU A 38 -3.13 -14.03 -8.40
CA GLU A 38 -4.54 -14.38 -8.13
C GLU A 38 -5.47 -13.23 -8.51
N VAL A 39 -6.77 -13.51 -8.65
CA VAL A 39 -7.79 -12.49 -8.92
C VAL A 39 -8.60 -12.22 -7.64
N GLY A 40 -8.54 -10.97 -7.19
CA GLY A 40 -9.25 -10.46 -6.03
C GLY A 40 -8.41 -10.40 -4.76
N ARG A 41 -9.07 -10.18 -3.62
CA ARG A 41 -8.45 -9.98 -2.30
C ARG A 41 -7.31 -8.95 -2.27
N ASN A 42 -7.39 -7.90 -3.08
CA ASN A 42 -6.35 -6.88 -3.19
C ASN A 42 -6.07 -6.24 -1.82
N MET A 43 -4.81 -6.32 -1.38
CA MET A 43 -4.34 -5.65 -0.16
C MET A 43 -2.82 -5.52 -0.22
N THR A 44 -2.32 -4.28 -0.27
CA THR A 44 -0.88 -4.01 -0.24
C THR A 44 -0.51 -3.11 0.92
N VAL A 45 0.53 -3.48 1.65
CA VAL A 45 1.08 -2.71 2.77
C VAL A 45 2.33 -1.96 2.33
N PHE A 46 2.36 -0.66 2.65
CA PHE A 46 3.51 0.21 2.49
C PHE A 46 4.02 0.62 3.87
N GLU A 47 5.23 0.22 4.21
CA GLU A 47 5.86 0.51 5.50
C GLU A 47 7.16 1.27 5.28
N TYR A 48 7.25 2.44 5.90
CA TYR A 48 8.46 3.26 5.91
C TYR A 48 8.68 3.81 7.32
N GLU A 49 9.81 3.45 7.92
CA GLU A 49 10.10 3.69 9.34
C GLU A 49 8.99 3.16 10.28
N ASP A 50 8.31 4.05 10.99
CA ASP A 50 7.25 3.72 11.95
C ASP A 50 5.84 4.01 11.41
N ASP A 51 5.72 4.34 10.12
CA ASP A 51 4.47 4.65 9.45
C ASP A 51 4.08 3.54 8.48
N ILE A 52 2.85 3.06 8.61
CA ILE A 52 2.25 2.05 7.74
C ILE A 52 0.99 2.61 7.08
N ILE A 53 0.89 2.41 5.77
CA ILE A 53 -0.32 2.63 4.98
C ILE A 53 -0.73 1.33 4.33
N ILE A 54 -2.02 1.09 4.30
CA ILE A 54 -2.63 -0.05 3.61
C ILE A 54 -3.38 0.49 2.40
N LEU A 55 -3.14 -0.10 1.24
CA LEU A 55 -3.94 0.11 0.04
C LEU A 55 -4.85 -1.11 -0.16
N ASP A 56 -6.15 -0.86 -0.17
CA ASP A 56 -7.23 -1.83 -0.36
C ASP A 56 -7.33 -2.93 0.72
N MET A 57 -8.52 -3.53 0.80
CA MET A 57 -8.95 -4.60 1.73
C MET A 57 -9.98 -5.50 1.06
N GLY A 58 -9.58 -6.12 -0.03
CA GLY A 58 -10.42 -6.97 -0.86
C GLY A 58 -10.82 -8.31 -0.25
N LEU A 59 -11.86 -8.92 -0.81
CA LEU A 59 -12.10 -10.36 -0.73
C LEU A 59 -11.89 -11.04 -2.08
N GLN A 60 -11.75 -12.35 -2.09
CA GLN A 60 -11.79 -13.18 -3.29
C GLN A 60 -12.97 -14.16 -3.16
N PHE A 61 -13.67 -14.40 -4.26
CA PHE A 61 -14.69 -15.45 -4.31
C PHE A 61 -14.03 -16.84 -4.43
N PRO A 62 -14.60 -17.87 -3.77
CA PRO A 62 -14.07 -19.22 -3.79
C PRO A 62 -14.13 -19.86 -5.19
N GLU A 63 -13.27 -20.85 -5.42
CA GLU A 63 -13.32 -21.69 -6.62
C GLU A 63 -14.35 -22.84 -6.45
N GLU A 64 -14.67 -23.53 -7.55
CA GLU A 64 -15.69 -24.59 -7.58
C GLU A 64 -15.40 -25.77 -6.64
N ASP A 65 -14.13 -25.98 -6.28
CA ASP A 65 -13.67 -27.07 -5.42
C ASP A 65 -13.63 -26.71 -3.92
N MET A 66 -14.17 -25.54 -3.54
CA MET A 66 -14.19 -25.04 -2.15
C MET A 66 -15.61 -25.01 -1.55
N PRO A 67 -16.30 -26.16 -1.40
CA PRO A 67 -17.66 -26.18 -0.87
C PRO A 67 -17.71 -25.70 0.58
N GLY A 68 -18.67 -24.80 0.87
CA GLY A 68 -18.90 -24.25 2.21
C GLY A 68 -18.07 -23.00 2.56
N ILE A 69 -17.23 -22.52 1.64
CA ILE A 69 -16.54 -21.23 1.75
C ILE A 69 -17.37 -20.17 1.03
N ASP A 70 -17.65 -19.03 1.68
CA ASP A 70 -18.37 -17.91 1.04
C ASP A 70 -17.40 -16.94 0.32
N TYR A 71 -16.25 -16.66 0.92
CA TYR A 71 -15.19 -15.80 0.39
C TYR A 71 -13.89 -15.97 1.19
N ILE A 72 -12.78 -15.60 0.54
CA ILE A 72 -11.41 -15.63 1.07
C ILE A 72 -10.96 -14.19 1.34
N ILE A 73 -10.21 -13.96 2.41
CA ILE A 73 -9.69 -12.62 2.79
C ILE A 73 -8.18 -12.66 3.01
N PRO A 74 -7.47 -11.51 2.90
CA PRO A 74 -6.04 -11.42 3.15
C PRO A 74 -5.61 -11.85 4.56
N ASP A 75 -4.42 -12.42 4.65
CA ASP A 75 -3.78 -12.75 5.92
C ASP A 75 -2.95 -11.57 6.45
N ILE A 76 -3.45 -10.95 7.50
CA ILE A 76 -2.86 -9.75 8.11
C ILE A 76 -1.88 -10.04 9.25
N ARG A 77 -1.39 -11.28 9.41
CA ARG A 77 -0.42 -11.62 10.48
C ARG A 77 0.83 -10.74 10.48
N TYR A 78 1.24 -10.21 9.33
CA TYR A 78 2.35 -9.25 9.23
C TYR A 78 2.14 -7.97 10.07
N LEU A 79 0.88 -7.56 10.24
CA LEU A 79 0.49 -6.32 10.92
C LEU A 79 0.27 -6.53 12.43
N ALA A 80 0.30 -7.76 12.92
CA ALA A 80 0.12 -8.07 14.34
C ALA A 80 1.18 -7.38 15.20
N GLY A 81 0.74 -6.61 16.20
CA GLY A 81 1.61 -5.80 17.06
C GLY A 81 2.10 -4.49 16.42
N LYS A 82 1.69 -4.19 15.17
CA LYS A 82 2.00 -2.95 14.46
C LYS A 82 0.78 -2.04 14.28
N GLU A 83 -0.34 -2.33 14.92
CA GLU A 83 -1.62 -1.64 14.70
C GLU A 83 -1.49 -0.13 14.93
N LYS A 84 -0.71 0.29 15.93
CA LYS A 84 -0.43 1.71 16.23
C LYS A 84 0.43 2.43 15.18
N LYS A 85 1.13 1.67 14.34
CA LYS A 85 1.92 2.19 13.21
C LYS A 85 1.06 2.43 11.97
N ILE A 86 -0.12 1.82 11.89
CA ILE A 86 -1.06 2.00 10.79
C ILE A 86 -1.67 3.40 10.88
N LYS A 87 -1.30 4.27 9.94
CA LYS A 87 -1.76 5.66 9.91
C LYS A 87 -3.05 5.85 9.14
N GLY A 88 -3.36 4.94 8.22
CA GLY A 88 -4.58 4.95 7.46
C GLY A 88 -4.70 3.76 6.52
N VAL A 89 -5.94 3.54 6.07
CA VAL A 89 -6.28 2.62 4.99
C VAL A 89 -6.78 3.47 3.84
N ILE A 90 -6.24 3.27 2.66
CA ILE A 90 -6.65 3.95 1.43
C ILE A 90 -7.37 2.93 0.57
N LEU A 91 -8.55 3.28 0.07
CA LEU A 91 -9.30 2.44 -0.86
C LEU A 91 -9.33 3.10 -2.22
N SER A 92 -8.87 2.39 -3.23
CA SER A 92 -8.83 2.86 -4.62
C SER A 92 -10.24 3.04 -5.18
N HIS A 93 -11.11 2.04 -5.01
CA HIS A 93 -12.49 2.06 -5.46
C HIS A 93 -13.40 1.05 -4.72
N GLY A 94 -14.68 1.05 -5.08
CA GLY A 94 -15.74 0.37 -4.34
C GLY A 94 -16.05 -1.09 -4.69
N HIS A 95 -15.24 -1.78 -5.51
CA HIS A 95 -15.49 -3.20 -5.79
C HIS A 95 -15.15 -4.09 -4.59
N LEU A 96 -15.78 -5.26 -4.51
CA LEU A 96 -15.66 -6.17 -3.37
C LEU A 96 -14.26 -6.76 -3.22
N ASP A 97 -13.55 -6.93 -4.31
CA ASP A 97 -12.14 -7.29 -4.33
C ASP A 97 -11.18 -6.18 -3.90
N HIS A 98 -11.69 -4.99 -3.55
CA HIS A 98 -10.91 -3.90 -2.93
C HIS A 98 -11.45 -3.46 -1.56
N ILE A 99 -12.74 -3.68 -1.25
CA ILE A 99 -13.33 -3.29 0.05
C ILE A 99 -13.93 -4.44 0.85
N GLY A 100 -14.07 -5.61 0.23
CA GLY A 100 -14.97 -6.67 0.69
C GLY A 100 -14.57 -7.33 2.01
N ALA A 101 -13.27 -7.34 2.33
CA ALA A 101 -12.75 -7.90 3.58
C ALA A 101 -12.72 -6.87 4.73
N ALA A 102 -13.00 -5.60 4.47
CA ALA A 102 -12.95 -4.55 5.49
C ALA A 102 -13.76 -4.87 6.78
N PRO A 103 -14.97 -5.48 6.73
CA PRO A 103 -15.69 -5.89 7.95
C PRO A 103 -14.90 -6.85 8.85
N HIS A 104 -14.01 -7.66 8.29
CA HIS A 104 -13.18 -8.62 9.03
C HIS A 104 -11.86 -8.02 9.49
N LEU A 105 -11.27 -7.16 8.66
CA LEU A 105 -9.92 -6.64 8.87
C LEU A 105 -9.89 -5.38 9.74
N LEU A 106 -10.81 -4.43 9.54
CA LEU A 106 -10.83 -3.18 10.32
C LEU A 106 -10.91 -3.38 11.84
N PRO A 107 -11.73 -4.32 12.39
CA PRO A 107 -11.74 -4.59 13.82
C PRO A 107 -10.39 -5.08 14.35
N ARG A 108 -9.73 -5.96 13.59
CA ARG A 108 -8.43 -6.56 13.95
C ARG A 108 -7.27 -5.57 13.88
N LEU A 109 -7.39 -4.56 13.02
CA LEU A 109 -6.39 -3.50 12.85
C LEU A 109 -6.60 -2.32 13.81
N GLY A 110 -7.58 -2.38 14.71
CA GLY A 110 -7.86 -1.33 15.69
C GLY A 110 -8.60 -0.11 15.12
N TRP A 111 -9.39 -0.29 14.05
CA TRP A 111 -10.18 0.76 13.40
C TRP A 111 -9.35 1.97 12.95
N PRO A 112 -8.33 1.77 12.07
CA PRO A 112 -7.64 2.88 11.45
C PRO A 112 -8.62 3.73 10.62
N VAL A 113 -8.28 4.99 10.40
CA VAL A 113 -9.10 5.87 9.55
C VAL A 113 -9.01 5.39 8.10
N VAL A 114 -10.17 5.26 7.45
CA VAL A 114 -10.29 4.90 6.04
C VAL A 114 -10.40 6.16 5.19
N TYR A 115 -9.62 6.22 4.12
CA TYR A 115 -9.58 7.32 3.16
C TYR A 115 -9.99 6.79 1.80
N ALA A 116 -11.05 7.35 1.23
CA ALA A 116 -11.50 6.96 -0.09
C ALA A 116 -12.38 8.05 -0.69
N SER A 117 -12.73 7.88 -1.96
CA SER A 117 -13.75 8.69 -2.61
C SER A 117 -15.14 8.46 -2.04
N LYS A 118 -16.07 9.38 -2.34
CA LYS A 118 -17.41 9.39 -1.75
C LYS A 118 -18.18 8.10 -2.00
N LEU A 119 -18.27 7.64 -3.25
CA LEU A 119 -19.00 6.41 -3.57
C LEU A 119 -18.40 5.21 -2.83
N THR A 120 -17.08 5.09 -2.81
CA THR A 120 -16.37 4.01 -2.12
C THR A 120 -16.66 3.98 -0.63
N LEU A 121 -16.64 5.15 0.05
CA LEU A 121 -16.98 5.25 1.47
C LEU A 121 -18.44 4.86 1.76
N LEU A 122 -19.38 5.23 0.87
CA LEU A 122 -20.79 4.86 1.03
C LEU A 122 -21.01 3.37 0.86
N LEU A 123 -20.37 2.75 -0.14
CA LEU A 123 -20.43 1.30 -0.36
C LEU A 123 -19.83 0.53 0.81
N LEU A 124 -18.68 0.96 1.31
CA LEU A 124 -18.08 0.36 2.51
C LEU A 124 -18.96 0.54 3.75
N ARG A 125 -19.52 1.73 3.97
CA ARG A 125 -20.42 1.97 5.11
C ARG A 125 -21.60 1.01 5.09
N LYS A 126 -22.27 0.86 3.94
CA LYS A 126 -23.38 -0.08 3.76
C LYS A 126 -22.96 -1.52 4.13
N ARG A 127 -21.79 -1.95 3.66
CA ARG A 127 -21.27 -3.30 3.98
C ARG A 127 -20.96 -3.48 5.48
N LEU A 128 -20.49 -2.43 6.14
CA LEU A 128 -20.30 -2.45 7.60
C LEU A 128 -21.63 -2.43 8.36
N GLU A 129 -22.68 -1.80 7.83
CA GLU A 129 -24.04 -1.84 8.41
C GLU A 129 -24.62 -3.25 8.38
N GLU A 130 -24.44 -4.00 7.28
CA GLU A 130 -24.83 -5.40 7.15
C GLU A 130 -24.18 -6.30 8.23
N SER A 131 -23.01 -5.90 8.74
CA SER A 131 -22.30 -6.59 9.82
C SER A 131 -22.49 -5.95 11.21
N ASN A 132 -23.36 -4.95 11.36
CA ASN A 132 -23.55 -4.16 12.60
C ASN A 132 -22.28 -3.45 13.12
N LEU A 133 -21.37 -3.09 12.22
CA LEU A 133 -20.06 -2.52 12.52
C LEU A 133 -19.94 -1.02 12.17
N SER A 134 -20.90 -0.45 11.45
CA SER A 134 -20.82 0.92 10.93
C SER A 134 -20.60 1.99 11.99
N ARG A 135 -21.05 1.77 13.24
CA ARG A 135 -20.82 2.68 14.38
C ARG A 135 -19.35 2.91 14.73
N TYR A 136 -18.45 1.99 14.35
CA TYR A 136 -17.01 2.12 14.58
C TYR A 136 -16.26 2.71 13.39
N PHE A 137 -16.95 2.90 12.26
CA PHE A 137 -16.33 3.29 11.01
C PHE A 137 -15.87 4.74 11.07
N LYS A 138 -14.55 4.93 10.99
CA LYS A 138 -13.91 6.25 10.90
C LYS A 138 -13.44 6.43 9.47
N SER A 139 -13.97 7.43 8.79
CA SER A 139 -13.62 7.70 7.40
C SER A 139 -13.36 9.18 7.14
N LYS A 140 -12.51 9.47 6.15
CA LYS A 140 -12.32 10.79 5.56
C LYS A 140 -12.46 10.69 4.05
N GLU A 141 -13.31 11.53 3.49
CA GLU A 141 -13.51 11.62 2.05
C GLU A 141 -12.30 12.28 1.39
N ILE A 142 -11.82 11.69 0.29
CA ILE A 142 -10.91 12.34 -0.65
C ILE A 142 -11.80 13.07 -1.66
N THR A 143 -11.78 14.39 -1.60
CA THR A 143 -12.70 15.25 -2.36
C THR A 143 -12.14 15.67 -3.71
N SER A 144 -10.82 15.60 -3.86
CA SER A 144 -10.11 15.94 -5.08
C SER A 144 -8.94 14.99 -5.30
N ALA A 145 -8.68 14.64 -6.56
CA ALA A 145 -7.48 13.90 -6.93
C ALA A 145 -6.19 14.71 -6.68
N HIS A 146 -6.29 16.02 -6.44
CA HIS A 146 -5.18 16.86 -6.03
C HIS A 146 -4.97 16.91 -4.51
N ASP A 147 -5.84 16.25 -3.72
CA ASP A 147 -5.66 16.16 -2.28
C ASP A 147 -4.37 15.41 -1.95
N THR A 148 -3.79 15.77 -0.81
CA THR A 148 -2.58 15.12 -0.30
C THR A 148 -2.82 14.70 1.14
N LEU A 149 -2.53 13.43 1.43
CA LEU A 149 -2.45 12.92 2.80
C LEU A 149 -0.99 12.85 3.25
N ILE A 150 -0.72 13.25 4.49
CA ILE A 150 0.62 13.22 5.07
C ILE A 150 0.59 12.36 6.34
N PHE A 151 1.40 11.31 6.34
CA PHE A 151 1.54 10.34 7.41
C PHE A 151 3.03 10.21 7.75
N GLY A 152 3.51 11.12 8.60
CA GLY A 152 4.94 11.25 8.88
C GLY A 152 5.73 11.54 7.61
N LYS A 153 6.61 10.62 7.21
CA LYS A 153 7.42 10.75 5.97
C LYS A 153 6.74 10.14 4.73
N LEU A 154 5.57 9.52 4.87
CA LEU A 154 4.74 9.06 3.76
C LEU A 154 3.81 10.20 3.31
N LYS A 155 3.94 10.61 2.04
CA LYS A 155 3.02 11.56 1.41
C LYS A 155 2.24 10.86 0.31
N ILE A 156 0.92 10.85 0.42
CA ILE A 156 0.04 10.17 -0.52
C ILE A 156 -0.69 11.21 -1.36
N ASN A 157 -0.53 11.12 -2.67
CA ASN A 157 -1.25 11.92 -3.66
C ASN A 157 -2.14 10.97 -4.48
N PHE A 158 -3.06 11.54 -5.23
CA PHE A 158 -4.03 10.77 -6.02
C PHE A 158 -4.03 11.21 -7.47
N PHE A 159 -4.67 10.40 -8.30
CA PHE A 159 -5.01 10.75 -9.67
C PHE A 159 -6.24 9.95 -10.10
N GLU A 160 -6.99 10.49 -11.04
CA GLU A 160 -8.21 9.85 -11.51
C GLU A 160 -7.87 8.76 -12.52
N VAL A 161 -8.55 7.62 -12.39
CA VAL A 161 -8.47 6.53 -13.36
C VAL A 161 -9.86 6.15 -13.83
N THR A 162 -9.98 5.77 -15.09
CA THR A 162 -11.24 5.22 -15.59
C THR A 162 -11.31 3.74 -15.26
N HIS A 163 -12.45 3.27 -14.80
CA HIS A 163 -12.71 1.86 -14.50
C HIS A 163 -14.21 1.56 -14.66
N SER A 164 -14.68 0.35 -14.31
CA SER A 164 -16.11 0.02 -14.41
C SER A 164 -16.98 0.58 -13.27
N ILE A 165 -16.38 1.22 -12.26
CA ILE A 165 -17.08 1.96 -11.21
C ILE A 165 -16.63 3.42 -11.18
N MET A 166 -17.54 4.31 -10.82
CA MET A 166 -17.25 5.74 -10.64
C MET A 166 -16.32 5.96 -9.43
N ASP A 167 -15.73 7.15 -9.38
CA ASP A 167 -14.88 7.61 -8.28
C ASP A 167 -13.66 6.70 -7.99
N THR A 168 -13.10 6.09 -9.04
CA THR A 168 -11.89 5.26 -8.93
C THR A 168 -10.64 6.15 -8.91
N LEU A 169 -9.76 5.90 -7.93
CA LEU A 169 -8.55 6.68 -7.71
C LEU A 169 -7.31 5.77 -7.80
N GLY A 170 -6.32 6.25 -8.56
CA GLY A 170 -4.95 5.81 -8.43
C GLY A 170 -4.24 6.55 -7.29
N VAL A 171 -3.21 5.92 -6.73
CA VAL A 171 -2.43 6.44 -5.61
C VAL A 171 -0.96 6.62 -5.95
N ILE A 172 -0.36 7.65 -5.36
CA ILE A 172 1.06 7.95 -5.48
C ILE A 172 1.65 8.10 -4.09
N ILE A 173 2.46 7.12 -3.71
CA ILE A 173 3.02 6.99 -2.37
C ILE A 173 4.46 7.47 -2.43
N GLN A 174 4.71 8.64 -1.85
CA GLN A 174 6.03 9.24 -1.81
C GLN A 174 6.73 8.98 -0.48
N THR A 175 8.01 8.67 -0.58
CA THR A 175 8.96 8.62 0.53
C THR A 175 10.24 9.34 0.12
N PRO A 176 11.15 9.64 1.07
CA PRO A 176 12.48 10.14 0.74
C PRO A 176 13.30 9.25 -0.19
N VAL A 177 12.98 7.94 -0.30
CA VAL A 177 13.79 6.97 -1.03
C VAL A 177 13.16 6.46 -2.33
N ALA A 178 11.84 6.58 -2.50
CA ALA A 178 11.12 6.14 -3.69
C ALA A 178 9.73 6.79 -3.81
N ASN A 179 9.25 6.94 -5.04
CA ASN A 179 7.84 7.17 -5.34
C ASN A 179 7.22 5.86 -5.84
N VAL A 180 6.08 5.44 -5.31
CA VAL A 180 5.29 4.33 -5.86
C VAL A 180 4.07 4.89 -6.53
N ILE A 181 3.84 4.51 -7.79
CA ILE A 181 2.65 4.85 -8.56
C ILE A 181 1.86 3.57 -8.71
N HIS A 182 0.60 3.57 -8.25
CA HIS A 182 -0.28 2.43 -8.36
C HIS A 182 -1.67 2.93 -8.81
N PRO A 183 -2.10 2.63 -10.04
CA PRO A 183 -3.37 3.10 -10.57
C PRO A 183 -4.60 2.42 -9.96
N GLY A 184 -4.42 1.40 -9.10
CA GLY A 184 -5.45 0.42 -8.80
C GLY A 184 -5.87 -0.30 -10.09
N ASP A 185 -7.11 -0.80 -10.09
CA ASP A 185 -7.72 -1.33 -11.30
C ASP A 185 -8.09 -0.18 -12.23
N TRP A 186 -7.72 -0.30 -13.50
CA TRP A 186 -7.88 0.81 -14.43
C TRP A 186 -8.08 0.35 -15.87
N ARG A 187 -8.62 1.25 -16.67
CA ARG A 187 -8.75 1.11 -18.12
C ARG A 187 -8.24 2.38 -18.77
N TYR A 188 -7.77 2.25 -20.01
CA TYR A 188 -7.51 3.41 -20.85
C TYR A 188 -8.76 3.76 -21.62
N ASN A 189 -9.54 4.73 -21.12
CA ASN A 189 -10.71 5.27 -21.81
C ASN A 189 -10.57 6.78 -22.06
N LEU A 190 -10.63 7.18 -23.33
CA LEU A 190 -10.57 8.58 -23.75
C LEU A 190 -11.95 9.25 -23.77
N ASP A 191 -13.04 8.46 -23.73
CA ASP A 191 -14.42 8.91 -23.74
C ASP A 191 -15.23 8.18 -22.64
N PRO A 192 -14.93 8.44 -21.35
CA PRO A 192 -15.68 7.85 -20.25
C PRO A 192 -17.12 8.38 -20.23
N ILE A 193 -18.07 7.48 -20.00
CA ILE A 193 -19.50 7.82 -19.87
C ILE A 193 -19.73 8.83 -18.73
N SER A 194 -18.93 8.75 -17.67
CA SER A 194 -18.97 9.65 -16.51
C SER A 194 -17.57 9.78 -15.91
N GLY A 195 -17.29 10.94 -15.31
CA GLY A 195 -16.00 11.27 -14.71
C GLY A 195 -14.94 11.70 -15.74
N PRO A 196 -13.78 12.15 -15.27
CA PRO A 196 -12.67 12.55 -16.13
C PRO A 196 -11.89 11.34 -16.65
N LYS A 197 -11.26 11.52 -17.81
CA LYS A 197 -10.28 10.57 -18.34
C LYS A 197 -9.01 10.59 -17.48
N THR A 198 -8.24 9.50 -17.50
CA THR A 198 -6.95 9.43 -16.82
C THR A 198 -5.98 10.51 -17.33
N ASP A 199 -5.49 11.36 -16.44
CA ASP A 199 -4.50 12.39 -16.76
C ASP A 199 -3.06 11.84 -16.63
N PHE A 200 -2.54 11.28 -17.71
CA PHE A 200 -1.15 10.83 -17.78
C PHE A 200 -0.12 11.96 -17.67
N SER A 201 -0.50 13.21 -17.94
CA SER A 201 0.41 14.35 -17.77
C SER A 201 0.70 14.63 -16.29
N HIS A 202 -0.25 14.31 -15.41
CA HIS A 202 -0.03 14.30 -13.97
C HIS A 202 0.98 13.22 -13.57
N LEU A 203 0.82 11.99 -14.09
CA LEU A 203 1.69 10.86 -13.79
C LEU A 203 3.15 11.08 -14.20
N ALA A 204 3.37 11.70 -15.36
CA ALA A 204 4.71 11.99 -15.88
C ALA A 204 5.57 12.84 -14.92
N LYS A 205 4.94 13.67 -14.07
CA LYS A 205 5.64 14.53 -13.10
C LYS A 205 6.33 13.75 -11.98
N TRP A 206 5.93 12.50 -11.75
CA TRP A 206 6.43 11.66 -10.66
C TRP A 206 7.60 10.78 -11.06
N ASN A 207 7.96 10.72 -12.35
CA ASN A 207 9.18 10.09 -12.80
C ASN A 207 10.34 11.10 -12.70
N THR A 208 11.06 11.10 -11.59
CA THR A 208 12.13 12.07 -11.31
C THR A 208 13.51 11.42 -11.35
N ILE A 209 14.54 12.21 -11.67
CA ILE A 209 15.94 11.74 -11.67
C ILE A 209 16.44 11.51 -10.22
N ALA A 210 15.98 12.32 -9.26
CA ALA A 210 16.50 12.32 -7.89
C ALA A 210 15.93 11.20 -7.02
N THR A 211 14.65 10.83 -7.23
CA THR A 211 13.96 9.80 -6.47
C THR A 211 13.47 8.73 -7.44
N PRO A 212 13.91 7.46 -7.32
CA PRO A 212 13.48 6.40 -8.19
C PRO A 212 11.97 6.16 -8.04
N SER A 213 11.33 5.75 -9.13
CA SER A 213 9.89 5.48 -9.16
C SER A 213 9.63 4.00 -9.44
N VAL A 214 8.70 3.42 -8.68
CA VAL A 214 8.17 2.06 -8.87
C VAL A 214 6.76 2.20 -9.41
N LEU A 215 6.49 1.59 -10.56
CA LEU A 215 5.15 1.49 -11.12
C LEU A 215 4.60 0.11 -10.79
N MET A 216 3.52 0.05 -10.01
CA MET A 216 2.77 -1.18 -9.72
C MET A 216 1.52 -1.17 -10.57
N MET A 217 1.43 -2.05 -11.57
CA MET A 217 0.27 -2.14 -12.46
C MET A 217 -0.56 -3.37 -12.13
N GLU A 218 -1.87 -3.27 -12.39
CA GLU A 218 -2.79 -4.41 -12.57
C GLU A 218 -2.24 -5.40 -13.61
#